data_AF-A0A0D0PTC8-F1
#
_entry.id   AF-A0A0D0PTC8-F1
#
_cell.length_a   1.000
_cell.length_b   1.000
_cell.length_c   1.000
_cell.angle_alpha   90.00
_cell.angle_beta   90.00
_cell.angle_gamma   90.00
#
_symmetry.space_group_name_H-M   'P 1'
#
loop_
_entity.id
_entity.type
_entity.pdbx_description
1 polymer ?
#
loop_
_entity_poly.entity_id
_entity_poly.type
_entity_poly.pdbx_seq_one_letter_code
_entity_poly.pdbx_strand_id
1 'polypeptide(L)'
;MNDFAAPHPSAALLAAKAAVDELLDSAPAALNPPADWADGPYVAVEHEHPYTREPDGTAHLEKRRYLMTRLSADRYPELLAQLGRAWRARGWQLSGENDPVLPLLRAESPLGTVELRIGIPGNATLLARVQDVPPSGTSYPFGGDSTVPLGPDGVMDTMPRRHDPFWSV
;
A
#
# COMPACT_ATOMS: atom_id res chain seq x y z
N MET A 1 -10.63 33.10 -17.51
CA MET A 1 -10.10 31.73 -17.61
C MET A 1 -8.88 31.73 -16.70
N ASN A 2 -9.08 31.42 -15.42
CA ASN A 2 -7.98 31.40 -14.45
C ASN A 2 -7.46 29.97 -14.40
N ASP A 3 -6.23 29.77 -14.89
CA ASP A 3 -5.46 28.57 -14.61
C ASP A 3 -5.16 28.55 -13.10
N PHE A 4 -6.01 27.86 -12.35
CA PHE A 4 -5.62 27.33 -11.05
C PHE A 4 -4.69 26.15 -11.33
N ALA A 5 -3.43 26.43 -11.64
CA ALA A 5 -2.39 25.41 -11.53
C ALA A 5 -2.49 24.85 -10.11
N ALA A 6 -2.83 23.56 -9.98
CA ALA A 6 -2.84 22.90 -8.69
C ALA A 6 -1.48 23.17 -8.02
N PRO A 7 -1.47 23.58 -6.74
CA PRO A 7 -0.22 23.93 -6.07
C PRO A 7 0.76 22.76 -6.21
N HIS A 8 1.98 23.07 -6.67
CA HIS A 8 3.03 22.06 -6.81
C HIS A 8 3.26 21.37 -5.47
N PRO A 9 3.39 20.03 -5.43
CA PRO A 9 3.64 19.31 -4.19
C PRO A 9 4.89 19.84 -3.49
N SER A 10 4.82 20.00 -2.17
CA SER A 10 5.97 20.43 -1.38
C SER A 10 7.12 19.42 -1.47
N ALA A 11 8.35 19.86 -1.20
CA ALA A 11 9.51 18.97 -1.15
C ALA A 11 9.33 17.82 -0.13
N ALA A 12 8.67 18.10 0.99
CA ALA A 12 8.32 17.09 2.00
C ALA A 12 7.34 16.04 1.45
N LEU A 13 6.31 16.46 0.69
CA LEU A 13 5.39 15.53 0.03
C LEU A 13 6.10 14.67 -1.03
N LEU A 14 7.02 15.25 -1.80
CA LEU A 14 7.81 14.50 -2.79
C LEU A 14 8.72 13.46 -2.12
N ALA A 15 9.36 13.80 -0.99
CA ALA A 15 10.14 12.86 -0.21
C ALA A 15 9.27 11.74 0.37
N ALA A 16 8.09 12.08 0.90
CA ALA A 16 7.12 11.09 1.38
C ALA A 16 6.64 10.16 0.26
N LYS A 17 6.40 10.69 -0.94
CA LYS A 17 6.05 9.89 -2.12
C LYS A 17 7.13 8.86 -2.43
N ALA A 18 8.41 9.26 -2.46
CA ALA A 18 9.52 8.35 -2.70
C ALA A 18 9.64 7.28 -1.60
N ALA A 19 9.42 7.65 -0.33
CA ALA A 19 9.41 6.70 0.78
C ALA A 19 8.26 5.69 0.68
N VAL A 20 7.05 6.13 0.30
CA VAL A 20 5.91 5.25 0.01
C VAL A 20 6.25 4.27 -1.12
N ASP A 21 6.86 4.74 -2.20
CA ASP A 21 7.26 3.89 -3.33
C ASP A 21 8.27 2.83 -2.91
N GLU A 22 9.30 3.20 -2.13
CA GLU A 22 10.28 2.25 -1.63
C GLU A 22 9.66 1.19 -0.71
N LEU A 23 8.71 1.58 0.15
CA LEU A 23 7.96 0.65 0.99
C LEU A 23 7.13 -0.32 0.14
N LEU A 24 6.45 0.16 -0.91
CA LEU A 24 5.63 -0.68 -1.79
C LEU A 24 6.46 -1.59 -2.69
N ASP A 25 7.60 -1.12 -3.19
CA ASP A 25 8.50 -1.89 -4.07
C ASP A 25 9.25 -3.00 -3.29
N SER A 26 9.33 -2.87 -1.97
CA SER A 26 9.96 -3.88 -1.11
C SER A 26 9.29 -5.26 -1.19
N ALA A 27 7.98 -5.33 -1.47
CA ALA A 27 7.26 -6.60 -1.54
C ALA A 27 7.43 -7.31 -2.90
N PRO A 28 7.15 -6.70 -4.06
CA PRO A 28 7.41 -7.34 -5.36
C PRO A 28 8.86 -7.80 -5.50
N ALA A 29 9.82 -7.01 -5.00
CA ALA A 29 11.25 -7.36 -5.05
C ALA A 29 11.63 -8.58 -4.19
N ALA A 30 10.80 -8.93 -3.20
CA ALA A 30 11.03 -10.06 -2.31
C ALA A 30 10.43 -11.38 -2.83
N LEU A 31 9.51 -11.32 -3.81
CA LEU A 31 8.76 -12.48 -4.25
C LEU A 31 9.47 -13.27 -5.36
N ASN A 32 9.53 -14.58 -5.17
CA ASN A 32 9.99 -15.54 -6.14
C ASN A 32 9.06 -16.78 -6.14
N PRO A 33 8.35 -17.06 -7.25
CA PRO A 33 8.36 -16.32 -8.51
C PRO A 33 7.73 -14.92 -8.39
N PRO A 34 8.03 -13.99 -9.31
CA PRO A 34 7.41 -12.67 -9.33
C PRO A 34 5.87 -12.76 -9.39
N ALA A 35 5.20 -11.82 -8.75
CA ALA A 35 3.76 -11.67 -8.83
C ALA A 35 3.38 -10.31 -9.43
N ASP A 36 2.20 -10.24 -10.04
CA ASP A 36 1.65 -9.05 -10.66
C ASP A 36 0.93 -8.17 -9.64
N TRP A 37 1.07 -6.86 -9.79
CA TRP A 37 0.47 -5.88 -8.91
C TRP A 37 -0.16 -4.72 -9.69
N ALA A 38 -1.10 -4.02 -9.06
CA ALA A 38 -1.67 -2.77 -9.55
C ALA A 38 -1.70 -1.72 -8.45
N ASP A 39 -1.47 -0.47 -8.82
CA ASP A 39 -1.32 0.66 -7.92
C ASP A 39 -2.60 1.48 -7.84
N GLY A 40 -3.08 1.69 -6.61
CA GLY A 40 -4.03 2.75 -6.30
C GLY A 40 -3.35 4.13 -6.33
N PRO A 41 -4.14 5.20 -6.22
CA PRO A 41 -3.60 6.55 -6.13
C PRO A 41 -2.89 6.77 -4.79
N TYR A 42 -2.04 7.81 -4.74
CA TYR A 42 -1.58 8.33 -3.46
C TYR A 42 -2.73 9.09 -2.78
N VAL A 43 -2.91 8.83 -1.51
CA VAL A 43 -3.92 9.47 -0.68
C VAL A 43 -3.23 10.19 0.47
N ALA A 44 -3.43 11.50 0.56
CA ALA A 44 -3.13 12.24 1.78
C ALA A 44 -4.33 12.19 2.71
N VAL A 45 -4.09 11.80 3.95
CA VAL A 45 -5.11 11.73 4.99
C VAL A 45 -4.71 12.71 6.08
N GLU A 46 -5.46 13.81 6.18
CA GLU A 46 -5.29 14.77 7.26
C GLU A 46 -5.75 14.15 8.58
N HIS A 47 -4.97 14.39 9.63
CA HIS A 47 -5.31 13.95 10.97
C HIS A 47 -6.24 14.96 11.64
N GLU A 48 -7.10 14.43 12.49
CA GLU A 48 -8.05 15.20 13.26
C GLU A 48 -7.75 15.05 14.74
N HIS A 49 -7.96 16.13 15.49
CA HIS A 49 -8.01 16.06 16.94
C HIS A 49 -9.08 15.05 17.39
N PRO A 50 -8.75 14.14 18.32
CA PRO A 50 -9.62 13.01 18.67
C PRO A 50 -10.97 13.43 19.28
N TYR A 51 -11.04 14.65 19.84
CA TYR A 51 -12.24 15.16 20.52
C TYR A 51 -13.00 16.22 19.71
N THR A 52 -12.30 17.10 18.99
CA THR A 52 -12.94 18.21 18.26
C THR A 52 -13.24 17.85 16.81
N ARG A 53 -12.61 16.82 16.26
CA ARG A 53 -12.65 16.47 14.82
C ARG A 53 -12.11 17.58 13.91
N GLU A 54 -11.43 18.58 14.47
CA GLU A 54 -10.78 19.63 13.71
C GLU A 54 -9.42 19.14 13.21
N PRO A 55 -8.96 19.58 12.02
CA PRO A 55 -7.62 19.25 11.53
C PRO A 55 -6.55 19.65 12.56
N ASP A 56 -5.67 18.72 12.91
CA ASP A 56 -4.59 18.98 13.90
C ASP A 56 -3.31 19.57 13.27
N GLY A 57 -3.35 19.83 11.95
CA GLY A 57 -2.23 20.36 11.18
C GLY A 57 -1.22 19.31 10.72
N THR A 58 -1.48 18.02 10.97
CA THR A 58 -0.65 16.91 10.49
C THR A 58 -1.42 16.02 9.52
N ALA A 59 -0.69 15.25 8.71
CA ALA A 59 -1.25 14.27 7.80
C ALA A 59 -0.32 13.07 7.66
N HIS A 60 -0.82 12.01 7.05
CA HIS A 60 0.02 10.96 6.48
C HIS A 60 -0.25 10.80 4.99
N LEU A 61 0.78 10.34 4.27
CA LEU A 61 0.65 9.92 2.89
C LEU A 61 0.56 8.40 2.86
N GLU A 62 -0.45 7.86 2.17
CA GLU A 62 -0.60 6.43 1.97
C GLU A 62 -0.81 6.08 0.49
N LYS A 63 -0.45 4.85 0.12
CA LYS A 63 -0.80 4.26 -1.17
C LYS A 63 -1.05 2.77 -0.99
N ARG A 64 -2.06 2.27 -1.70
CA ARG A 64 -2.39 0.85 -1.77
C ARG A 64 -1.86 0.26 -3.07
N ARG A 65 -1.31 -0.94 -2.99
CA ARG A 65 -0.93 -1.78 -4.11
C ARG A 65 -1.62 -3.13 -3.96
N TYR A 66 -2.33 -3.55 -4.99
CA TYR A 66 -3.17 -4.73 -4.98
C TYR A 66 -2.49 -5.86 -5.72
N LEU A 67 -2.48 -7.06 -5.14
CA LEU A 67 -1.98 -8.25 -5.81
C LEU A 67 -2.97 -8.66 -6.89
N MET A 68 -2.52 -8.72 -8.14
CA MET A 68 -3.32 -9.10 -9.31
C MET A 68 -3.13 -10.57 -9.69
N THR A 69 -2.05 -11.20 -9.23
CA THR A 69 -1.85 -12.65 -9.31
C THR A 69 -2.75 -13.38 -8.33
N ARG A 70 -3.50 -14.37 -8.83
CA ARG A 70 -4.35 -15.23 -8.02
C ARG A 70 -3.48 -16.04 -7.05
N LEU A 71 -3.84 -15.96 -5.78
CA LEU A 71 -3.15 -16.63 -4.70
C LEU A 71 -4.02 -17.75 -4.13
N SER A 72 -3.52 -18.99 -4.17
CA SER A 72 -4.13 -20.14 -3.49
C SER A 72 -3.92 -20.00 -1.97
N ALA A 73 -4.90 -20.42 -1.17
CA ALA A 73 -4.85 -20.31 0.28
C ALA A 73 -3.64 -21.05 0.88
N ASP A 74 -3.26 -22.17 0.27
CA ASP A 74 -2.11 -22.98 0.66
C ASP A 74 -0.76 -22.25 0.43
N ARG A 75 -0.77 -21.15 -0.34
CA ARG A 75 0.41 -20.32 -0.62
C ARG A 75 0.56 -19.12 0.29
N TYR A 76 -0.42 -18.81 1.14
CA TYR A 76 -0.32 -17.67 2.06
C TYR A 76 0.91 -17.77 2.97
N PRO A 77 1.23 -18.92 3.60
CA PRO A 77 2.40 -19.03 4.46
C PRO A 77 3.71 -18.75 3.72
N GLU A 78 3.86 -19.23 2.48
CA GLU A 78 5.07 -19.02 1.69
C GLU A 78 5.23 -17.54 1.29
N LEU A 79 4.14 -16.89 0.84
CA LEU A 79 4.14 -15.46 0.53
C LEU A 79 4.59 -14.64 1.75
N LEU A 80 3.96 -14.86 2.90
CA LEU A 80 4.28 -14.14 4.14
C LEU A 80 5.72 -14.43 4.59
N ALA A 81 6.20 -15.66 4.44
CA ALA A 81 7.58 -16.01 4.80
C ALA A 81 8.61 -15.32 3.89
N GLN A 82 8.35 -15.20 2.58
CA GLN A 82 9.25 -14.47 1.67
C GLN A 82 9.34 -12.98 2.04
N LEU A 83 8.20 -12.33 2.25
CA LEU A 83 8.16 -10.93 2.70
C LEU A 83 8.83 -10.76 4.06
N GLY A 84 8.50 -11.62 5.02
CA GLY A 84 9.06 -11.59 6.37
C GLY A 84 10.58 -11.78 6.39
N ARG A 85 11.14 -12.64 5.53
CA ARG A 85 12.60 -12.78 5.38
C ARG A 85 13.23 -11.52 4.78
N ALA A 86 12.65 -10.98 3.71
CA ALA A 86 13.19 -9.80 3.03
C ALA A 86 13.17 -8.55 3.93
N TRP A 87 12.07 -8.30 4.62
CA TRP A 87 11.93 -7.15 5.52
C TRP A 87 12.85 -7.27 6.74
N ARG A 88 12.99 -8.46 7.34
CA ARG A 88 14.01 -8.68 8.39
C ARG A 88 15.43 -8.43 7.91
N ALA A 89 15.77 -8.87 6.69
CA ALA A 89 17.11 -8.64 6.13
C ALA A 89 17.42 -7.15 5.95
N ARG A 90 16.38 -6.30 5.82
CA ARG A 90 16.48 -4.83 5.80
C ARG A 90 16.51 -4.20 7.20
N GLY A 91 16.44 -5.00 8.27
CA GLY A 91 16.40 -4.53 9.66
C GLY A 91 15.04 -3.98 10.09
N TRP A 92 13.96 -4.28 9.37
CA TRP A 92 12.62 -3.81 9.71
C TRP A 92 12.00 -4.65 10.81
N GLN A 93 11.20 -4.01 11.67
CA GLN A 93 10.54 -4.67 12.79
C GLN A 93 9.21 -5.25 12.32
N LEU A 94 8.96 -6.54 12.58
CA LEU A 94 7.75 -7.22 12.09
C LEU A 94 6.72 -7.43 13.19
N SER A 95 5.45 -7.43 12.78
CA SER A 95 4.30 -7.81 13.59
C SER A 95 3.21 -8.48 12.73
N GLY A 96 2.26 -9.16 13.38
CA GLY A 96 1.13 -9.83 12.70
C GLY A 96 1.38 -11.27 12.24
N GLU A 97 2.62 -11.78 12.33
CA GLU A 97 3.02 -13.10 11.83
C GLU A 97 2.23 -14.31 12.37
N ASN A 98 1.52 -14.15 13.49
CA ASN A 98 0.80 -15.21 14.19
C ASN A 98 -0.72 -14.98 14.27
N ASP A 99 -1.31 -14.07 13.48
CA ASP A 99 -2.75 -13.84 13.51
C ASP A 99 -3.51 -15.03 12.86
N PRO A 100 -4.34 -15.78 13.62
CA PRO A 100 -5.02 -16.97 13.11
C PRO A 100 -6.30 -16.65 12.32
N VAL A 101 -6.78 -15.40 12.32
CA VAL A 101 -8.08 -15.01 11.75
C VAL A 101 -7.92 -14.37 10.37
N LEU A 102 -6.91 -13.52 10.18
CA LEU A 102 -6.61 -12.89 8.89
C LEU A 102 -5.10 -12.91 8.65
N PRO A 103 -4.60 -13.49 7.54
CA PRO A 103 -3.19 -13.43 7.23
C PRO A 103 -2.75 -11.97 7.02
N LEU A 104 -1.97 -11.48 7.98
CA LEU A 104 -1.51 -10.11 8.07
C LEU A 104 -0.01 -10.14 8.33
N LEU A 105 0.73 -9.29 7.63
CA LEU A 105 2.13 -9.03 7.96
C LEU A 105 2.38 -7.53 7.87
N ARG A 106 2.84 -6.95 8.96
CA ARG A 106 3.21 -5.54 9.03
C ARG A 106 4.70 -5.43 9.34
N ALA A 107 5.35 -4.47 8.71
CA ALA A 107 6.71 -4.06 8.99
C ALA A 107 6.80 -2.57 9.31
N GLU A 108 7.62 -2.24 10.29
CA GLU A 108 8.05 -0.88 10.61
C GLU A 108 9.47 -0.66 10.08
N SER A 109 9.61 0.37 9.25
CA SER A 109 10.83 0.82 8.59
C SER A 109 11.16 2.24 9.07
N PRO A 110 12.43 2.68 9.00
CA PRO A 110 12.77 4.09 9.23
C PRO A 110 12.01 5.07 8.33
N LEU A 111 11.48 4.61 7.19
CA LEU A 111 10.70 5.42 6.26
C LEU A 111 9.21 5.52 6.61
N GLY A 112 8.68 4.59 7.40
CA GLY A 112 7.25 4.45 7.65
C GLY A 112 6.82 3.00 7.85
N THR A 113 5.55 2.70 7.59
CA THR A 113 4.98 1.36 7.78
C THR A 113 4.55 0.75 6.46
N VAL A 114 4.74 -0.56 6.30
CA VAL A 114 4.13 -1.34 5.22
C VAL A 114 3.37 -2.53 5.78
N GLU A 115 2.19 -2.78 5.25
CA GLU A 115 1.31 -3.87 5.68
C GLU A 115 0.78 -4.63 4.48
N LEU A 116 1.00 -5.95 4.46
CA LEU A 116 0.27 -6.85 3.59
C LEU A 116 -0.90 -7.47 4.36
N ARG A 117 -2.11 -7.32 3.82
CA ARG A 117 -3.31 -7.99 4.31
C ARG A 117 -3.88 -8.89 3.22
N ILE A 118 -4.16 -10.14 3.55
CA ILE A 118 -4.86 -11.08 2.67
C ILE A 118 -6.32 -11.17 3.11
N GLY A 119 -7.22 -10.68 2.27
CA GLY A 119 -8.66 -10.79 2.47
C GLY A 119 -9.24 -12.10 1.92
N ILE A 120 -10.54 -12.27 2.12
CA ILE A 120 -11.34 -13.31 1.47
C ILE A 120 -11.86 -12.67 0.16
N PRO A 121 -11.64 -13.23 -1.05
CA PRO A 121 -11.23 -14.59 -1.43
C PRO A 121 -9.79 -14.69 -1.99
N GLY A 122 -8.77 -14.28 -1.22
CA GLY A 122 -7.37 -14.27 -1.66
C GLY A 122 -6.92 -12.97 -2.31
N ASN A 123 -7.70 -11.90 -2.17
CA ASN A 123 -7.29 -10.55 -2.51
C ASN A 123 -6.27 -10.05 -1.49
N ALA A 124 -5.01 -9.89 -1.91
CA ALA A 124 -3.97 -9.31 -1.06
C ALA A 124 -3.80 -7.83 -1.38
N THR A 125 -3.78 -7.00 -0.33
CA THR A 125 -3.52 -5.55 -0.43
C THR A 125 -2.28 -5.22 0.38
N LEU A 126 -1.32 -4.59 -0.28
CA LEU A 126 -0.17 -3.96 0.34
C LEU A 126 -0.48 -2.48 0.56
N LEU A 127 -0.28 -1.99 1.78
CA LEU A 127 -0.54 -0.62 2.18
C LEU A 127 0.75 -0.04 2.76
N ALA A 128 1.28 0.99 2.14
CA ALA A 128 2.41 1.76 2.67
C ALA A 128 1.91 3.10 3.21
N ARG A 129 2.47 3.53 4.34
CA ARG A 129 2.17 4.82 4.98
C ARG A 129 3.43 5.51 5.46
N VAL A 130 3.49 6.81 5.24
CA VAL A 130 4.52 7.72 5.76
C VAL A 130 3.79 8.80 6.58
N GLN A 131 4.13 8.88 7.86
CA GLN A 131 3.52 9.81 8.82
C GLN A 131 4.13 11.21 8.72
N ASP A 132 3.55 12.15 9.45
CA ASP A 132 4.08 13.50 9.71
C ASP A 132 4.39 14.30 8.42
N VAL A 133 3.54 14.15 7.40
CA VAL A 133 3.63 14.94 6.17
C VAL A 133 2.81 16.23 6.31
N PRO A 134 3.18 17.33 5.64
CA PRO A 134 2.38 18.54 5.68
C PRO A 134 1.00 18.32 5.04
N PRO A 135 -0.07 18.94 5.57
CA PRO A 135 -1.39 18.92 4.95
C PRO A 135 -1.30 19.42 3.51
N SER A 136 -1.99 18.73 2.60
CA SER A 136 -1.97 19.08 1.18
C SER A 136 -3.21 19.85 0.72
N GLY A 137 -4.24 19.95 1.57
CA GLY A 137 -5.52 20.60 1.24
C GLY A 137 -6.38 19.80 0.25
N THR A 138 -5.95 18.60 -0.13
CA THR A 138 -6.67 17.65 -0.99
C THR A 138 -6.35 16.22 -0.57
N SER A 139 -7.26 15.29 -0.82
CA SER A 139 -6.97 13.87 -0.62
C SER A 139 -5.99 13.31 -1.65
N TYR A 140 -5.82 13.96 -2.80
CA TYR A 140 -5.02 13.46 -3.94
C TYR A 140 -3.93 14.46 -4.36
N PRO A 141 -2.88 14.65 -3.56
CA PRO A 141 -1.83 15.65 -3.84
C PRO A 141 -1.03 15.40 -5.12
N PHE A 142 -1.11 14.18 -5.67
CA PHE A 142 -0.43 13.77 -6.90
C PHE A 142 -1.41 13.36 -8.02
N GLY A 143 -2.68 13.75 -7.90
CA GLY A 143 -3.74 13.28 -8.78
C GLY A 143 -4.31 11.91 -8.37
N GLY A 144 -5.42 11.53 -9.00
CA GLY A 144 -6.17 10.31 -8.71
C GLY A 144 -5.81 9.12 -9.60
N ASP A 145 -4.68 9.19 -10.31
CA ASP A 145 -4.28 8.16 -11.28
C ASP A 145 -4.07 6.81 -10.58
N SER A 146 -4.55 5.76 -11.22
CA SER A 146 -4.46 4.38 -10.75
C SER A 146 -4.20 3.44 -11.92
N THR A 147 -3.43 2.38 -11.67
CA THR A 147 -3.25 1.27 -12.62
C THR A 147 -4.16 0.08 -12.30
N VAL A 148 -5.03 0.20 -11.27
CA VAL A 148 -6.04 -0.81 -10.96
C VAL A 148 -7.06 -0.82 -12.10
N PRO A 149 -7.37 -1.99 -12.69
CA PRO A 149 -8.40 -2.09 -13.72
C PRO A 149 -9.75 -1.59 -13.21
N LEU A 150 -10.57 -1.07 -14.12
CA LEU A 150 -11.96 -0.77 -13.81
C LEU A 150 -12.85 -1.96 -14.15
N GLY A 151 -13.80 -2.25 -13.27
CA GLY A 151 -14.86 -3.21 -13.51
C GLY A 151 -15.94 -2.66 -14.45
N PRO A 152 -16.93 -3.49 -14.82
CA PRO A 152 -18.05 -3.06 -15.67
C PRO A 152 -18.90 -1.91 -15.11
N ASP A 153 -18.86 -1.71 -13.79
CA ASP A 153 -19.53 -0.63 -13.07
C ASP A 153 -18.67 0.65 -12.93
N GLY A 154 -17.45 0.65 -13.50
CA GLY A 154 -16.51 1.76 -13.39
C GLY A 154 -15.82 1.87 -12.04
N VAL A 155 -15.97 0.88 -11.16
CA VAL A 155 -15.29 0.81 -9.86
C VAL A 155 -13.95 0.08 -10.02
N MET A 156 -12.97 0.41 -9.17
CA MET A 156 -11.70 -0.31 -9.12
C MET A 156 -11.92 -1.81 -8.87
N ASP A 157 -11.43 -2.61 -9.80
CA ASP A 157 -11.50 -4.06 -9.78
C ASP A 157 -10.19 -4.63 -9.24
N THR A 158 -10.17 -4.83 -7.92
CA THR A 158 -9.00 -5.34 -7.20
C THR A 158 -8.94 -6.86 -7.17
N MET A 159 -9.77 -7.56 -7.96
CA MET A 159 -9.83 -9.01 -7.92
C MET A 159 -8.63 -9.64 -8.63
N PRO A 160 -7.89 -10.55 -7.98
CA PRO A 160 -6.74 -11.18 -8.60
C PRO A 160 -7.19 -12.22 -9.63
N ARG A 161 -6.94 -11.95 -10.91
CA ARG A 161 -7.35 -12.83 -12.04
C ARG A 161 -6.18 -13.42 -12.83
N ARG A 162 -4.96 -12.91 -12.63
CA ARG A 162 -3.79 -13.42 -13.36
C ARG A 162 -3.35 -14.74 -12.75
N HIS A 163 -3.24 -15.77 -13.57
CA HIS A 163 -2.84 -17.09 -13.11
C HIS A 163 -1.32 -17.23 -13.14
N ASP A 164 -0.75 -17.80 -12.10
CA ASP A 164 0.66 -18.18 -12.01
C ASP A 164 0.76 -19.67 -11.59
N PRO A 165 1.62 -20.48 -12.23
CA PRO A 165 1.73 -21.91 -11.93
C PRO A 165 2.17 -22.26 -10.51
N PHE A 166 2.80 -21.32 -9.78
CA PHE A 166 3.22 -21.51 -8.40
C PHE A 166 2.22 -20.90 -7.43
N TRP A 167 1.82 -19.65 -7.64
CA TRP A 167 0.96 -18.93 -6.70
C TRP A 167 -0.51 -19.35 -6.76
N SER A 168 -1.00 -19.76 -7.93
CA SER A 168 -2.43 -20.01 -8.13
C SER A 168 -2.88 -21.45 -7.89
N VAL A 169 -1.95 -22.35 -7.51
CA VAL A 169 -2.20 -23.78 -7.24
C VAL A 169 -2.08 -24.08 -5.75
#